data_AF-A0A5U7UBM5-F1
#
_entry.id   AF-A0A5U7UBM5-F1
#
_cell.length_a   1.000
_cell.length_b   1.000
_cell.length_c   1.000
_cell.angle_alpha   90.00
_cell.angle_beta   90.00
_cell.angle_gamma   90.00
#
_symmetry.space_group_name_H-M   'P 1'
#
loop_
_entity.id
_entity.type
_entity.pdbx_description
1 polymer ?
#
loop_
_entity_poly.entity_id
_entity_poly.type
_entity_poly.pdbx_seq_one_letter_code
_entity_poly.pdbx_strand_id
1 'polypeptide(L)'
;MHRLHAYPDLRAMFRRLLIATLIGILAALAVAAFRHAMQLLEWIFLSNDTGSLVNAAEGLSPWRRLITPALGGLAAGLLLWGWQKMNQQRPHAPTDYMEALQTDGQFDVGASLVKSLASLLVVVSGSAIGREGAMILLAALAASSFARRFTPREEWKLWIASGAAAGMAGAYHAPLAGSLFIAEILFGTLMLASLGPVVVSAVVALLTTHLLNGSDSLLYTVHLTVDLHAREYVMIVSTGLVAGLCGPLLMWLMTASHNSFLRLKLSPPWQLALGGLIVGLLSLLTPTVWGNGYSVVQSFLLSPPLFSLIGGIFVCKILAVLASSGSGAPGGVFTPTLFVGLSIGMFLGRIWGFWLPGSDEIAILLGLAGMATLLAATTHAPIMSTLMICEMTGEYQLLPGLLIACVVASVLSRTLRHDSIYRQHAAEH
;
A
#
# COMPACT_ATOMS: atom_id res chain seq x y z
N MET A 1 -18.80 41.14 8.82
CA MET A 1 -17.62 40.37 9.26
C MET A 1 -18.05 38.96 9.61
N HIS A 2 -17.95 38.03 8.66
CA HIS A 2 -18.15 36.60 8.95
C HIS A 2 -17.12 36.17 9.99
N ARG A 3 -17.58 35.64 11.12
CA ARG A 3 -16.70 35.01 12.11
C ARG A 3 -15.99 33.84 11.42
N LEU A 4 -14.73 34.04 11.04
CA LEU A 4 -13.77 32.97 10.82
C LEU A 4 -13.87 32.02 12.01
N HIS A 5 -13.99 30.73 11.73
CA HIS A 5 -14.33 29.63 12.63
C HIS A 5 -14.06 29.87 14.13
N ALA A 6 -15.05 29.56 14.98
CA ALA A 6 -14.83 29.47 16.42
C ALA A 6 -13.71 28.45 16.68
N TYR A 7 -12.53 28.94 17.04
CA TYR A 7 -11.41 28.07 17.41
C TYR A 7 -11.87 27.20 18.60
N PRO A 8 -11.63 25.88 18.56
CA PRO A 8 -11.93 25.03 19.70
C PRO A 8 -11.18 25.55 20.93
N ASP A 9 -11.81 25.41 22.10
CA ASP A 9 -11.21 25.76 23.39
C ASP A 9 -9.78 25.20 23.48
N LEU A 10 -8.82 26.02 23.93
CA LEU A 10 -7.39 25.65 24.07
C LEU A 10 -7.22 24.31 24.80
N ARG A 11 -8.05 24.05 25.81
CA ARG A 11 -8.05 22.77 26.54
C ARG A 11 -8.41 21.59 25.64
N ALA A 12 -9.37 21.76 24.73
CA ALA A 12 -9.75 20.74 23.77
C ALA A 12 -8.64 20.49 22.74
N MET A 13 -7.91 21.53 22.32
CA MET A 13 -6.75 21.39 21.43
C MET A 13 -5.63 20.57 22.07
N PHE A 14 -5.21 20.92 23.30
CA PHE A 14 -4.19 20.16 24.03
C PHE A 14 -4.61 18.72 24.30
N ARG A 15 -5.88 18.49 24.68
CA ARG A 15 -6.44 17.14 24.86
C ARG A 15 -6.30 16.32 23.58
N ARG A 16 -6.66 16.91 22.43
CA ARG A 16 -6.58 16.24 21.13
C ARG A 16 -5.15 15.90 20.73
N LEU A 17 -4.20 16.79 21.02
CA LEU A 17 -2.78 16.51 20.77
C LEU A 17 -2.26 15.35 21.61
N LEU A 18 -2.62 15.29 22.90
CA LEU A 18 -2.22 14.19 23.78
C LEU A 18 -2.80 12.84 23.30
N ILE A 19 -4.08 12.82 22.92
CA ILE A 19 -4.73 11.62 22.38
C ILE A 19 -4.07 11.20 21.05
N ALA A 20 -3.78 12.15 20.16
CA ALA A 20 -3.11 11.89 18.90
C ALA A 20 -1.74 11.22 19.10
N THR A 21 -0.96 11.70 20.06
CA THR A 21 0.34 11.12 20.43
C THR A 21 0.17 9.67 20.91
N LEU A 22 -0.77 9.42 21.83
CA LEU A 22 -1.03 8.06 22.32
C LEU A 22 -1.47 7.11 21.20
N ILE A 23 -2.35 7.57 20.30
CA ILE A 23 -2.77 6.80 19.13
C ILE A 23 -1.60 6.52 18.19
N GLY A 24 -0.70 7.49 17.99
CA GLY A 24 0.48 7.33 17.16
C GLY A 24 1.41 6.23 17.69
N ILE A 25 1.65 6.22 19.01
CA ILE A 25 2.44 5.17 19.68
C ILE A 25 1.75 3.81 19.54
N LEU A 26 0.46 3.72 19.82
CA LEU A 26 -0.30 2.46 19.71
C LEU A 26 -0.32 1.92 18.28
N ALA A 27 -0.49 2.79 17.29
CA ALA A 27 -0.43 2.43 15.88
C ALA A 27 0.95 1.89 15.49
N ALA A 28 2.04 2.55 15.88
CA ALA A 28 3.40 2.07 15.62
C ALA A 28 3.67 0.72 16.28
N LEU A 29 3.20 0.50 17.51
CA LEU A 29 3.29 -0.80 18.19
C LEU A 29 2.50 -1.89 17.45
N ALA A 30 1.31 -1.58 16.94
CA ALA A 30 0.51 -2.53 16.15
C ALA A 30 1.21 -2.89 14.82
N VAL A 31 1.77 -1.91 14.12
CA VAL A 31 2.57 -2.11 12.90
C VAL A 31 3.80 -2.96 13.20
N ALA A 32 4.54 -2.63 14.26
CA ALA A 32 5.73 -3.38 14.67
C ALA A 32 5.40 -4.82 15.06
N ALA A 33 4.31 -5.05 15.80
CA ALA A 33 3.85 -6.38 16.16
C ALA A 33 3.54 -7.23 14.92
N PHE A 34 2.85 -6.68 13.92
CA PHE A 34 2.58 -7.38 12.66
C PHE A 34 3.87 -7.71 11.90
N ARG A 35 4.80 -6.75 11.81
CA ARG A 35 6.09 -6.95 11.13
C ARG A 35 6.95 -8.02 11.80
N HIS A 36 7.01 -8.03 13.13
CA HIS A 36 7.74 -9.06 13.87
C HIS A 36 7.07 -10.44 13.76
N ALA A 37 5.74 -10.50 13.78
CA ALA A 37 5.01 -11.75 13.54
C ALA A 37 5.30 -12.30 12.13
N MET A 38 5.38 -11.42 11.13
CA MET A 38 5.75 -11.79 9.76
C MET A 38 7.17 -12.34 9.69
N GLN A 39 8.16 -11.63 10.25
CA GLN A 39 9.55 -12.09 10.28
C GLN A 39 9.70 -13.44 10.99
N LEU A 40 9.00 -13.62 12.12
CA LEU A 40 9.00 -14.88 12.85
C LEU A 40 8.44 -16.03 11.99
N LEU A 41 7.32 -15.81 11.29
CA LEU A 41 6.73 -16.83 10.44
C LEU A 41 7.56 -17.09 9.17
N GLU A 42 8.21 -16.08 8.60
CA GLU A 42 9.18 -16.25 7.51
C GLU A 42 10.36 -17.14 7.94
N TRP A 43 10.89 -16.91 9.14
CA TRP A 43 11.94 -17.75 9.71
C TRP A 43 11.45 -19.20 9.92
N ILE A 44 10.27 -19.38 10.54
CA ILE A 44 9.73 -20.72 10.83
C ILE A 44 9.39 -21.49 9.54
N PHE A 45 8.76 -20.84 8.55
CA PHE A 45 8.24 -21.52 7.36
C PHE A 45 9.24 -21.60 6.21
N LEU A 46 10.10 -20.59 6.07
CA LEU A 46 10.99 -20.45 4.92
C LEU A 46 12.47 -20.55 5.30
N SER A 47 12.80 -20.64 6.60
CA SER A 47 14.18 -20.59 7.10
C SER A 47 14.93 -19.35 6.61
N ASN A 48 14.21 -18.23 6.52
CA ASN A 48 14.73 -16.96 6.00
C ASN A 48 14.94 -15.93 7.10
N ASP A 49 16.17 -15.44 7.23
CA ASP A 49 16.56 -14.37 8.15
C ASP A 49 16.84 -13.03 7.45
N THR A 50 16.72 -12.99 6.12
CA THR A 50 17.12 -11.82 5.33
C THR A 50 16.07 -10.71 5.27
N GLY A 51 14.83 -11.00 5.68
CA GLY A 51 13.69 -10.06 5.57
C GLY A 51 13.21 -9.79 4.13
N SER A 52 13.71 -10.55 3.15
CA SER A 52 13.27 -10.50 1.75
C SER A 52 12.63 -11.84 1.35
N LEU A 53 11.34 -11.80 1.00
CA LEU A 53 10.62 -12.96 0.47
C LEU A 53 11.20 -13.43 -0.88
N VAL A 54 11.81 -12.53 -1.66
CA VAL A 54 12.47 -12.90 -2.93
C VAL A 54 13.71 -13.75 -2.64
N ASN A 55 14.51 -13.36 -1.64
CA ASN A 55 15.69 -14.13 -1.24
C ASN A 55 15.29 -15.49 -0.64
N ALA A 56 14.19 -15.51 0.14
CA ALA A 56 13.59 -16.76 0.62
C ALA A 56 13.21 -17.67 -0.56
N ALA A 57 12.56 -17.12 -1.59
CA ALA A 57 12.17 -17.87 -2.78
C ALA A 57 13.38 -18.45 -3.53
N GLU A 58 14.48 -17.69 -3.64
CA GLU A 58 15.72 -18.14 -4.28
C GLU A 58 16.41 -19.28 -3.53
N GLY A 59 16.37 -19.25 -2.20
CA GLY A 59 16.94 -20.31 -1.35
C GLY A 59 16.11 -21.60 -1.28
N LEU A 60 14.84 -21.57 -1.69
CA LEU A 60 13.95 -22.72 -1.63
C LEU A 60 14.08 -23.62 -2.87
N SER A 61 13.87 -24.93 -2.66
CA SER A 61 13.76 -25.87 -3.77
C SER A 61 12.56 -25.52 -4.68
N PRO A 62 12.64 -25.77 -6.00
CA PRO A 62 11.58 -25.36 -6.94
C PRO A 62 10.18 -25.87 -6.55
N TRP A 63 10.07 -27.10 -6.05
CA TRP A 63 8.78 -27.67 -5.63
C TRP A 63 8.20 -26.98 -4.38
N ARG A 64 9.05 -26.56 -3.43
CA ARG A 64 8.62 -25.79 -2.25
C ARG A 64 8.14 -24.43 -2.71
N ARG A 65 8.93 -23.76 -3.55
CA ARG A 65 8.58 -22.45 -4.13
C ARG A 65 7.25 -22.48 -4.89
N LEU A 66 6.94 -23.58 -5.57
CA LEU A 66 5.66 -23.78 -6.24
C LEU A 66 4.48 -23.91 -5.26
N ILE A 67 4.63 -24.72 -4.20
CA ILE A 67 3.52 -25.13 -3.34
C ILE A 67 3.26 -24.16 -2.18
N THR A 68 4.29 -23.48 -1.68
CA THR A 68 4.19 -22.62 -0.50
C THR A 68 3.10 -21.55 -0.61
N PRO A 69 2.98 -20.76 -1.70
CA PRO A 69 1.94 -19.74 -1.76
C PRO A 69 0.53 -20.34 -1.87
N ALA A 70 0.39 -21.53 -2.47
CA ALA A 70 -0.89 -22.25 -2.53
C ALA A 70 -1.33 -22.73 -1.13
N LEU A 71 -0.40 -23.22 -0.32
CA LEU A 71 -0.68 -23.63 1.06
C LEU A 71 -1.03 -22.43 1.95
N GLY A 72 -0.34 -21.30 1.80
CA GLY A 72 -0.68 -20.07 2.51
C GLY A 72 -2.06 -19.54 2.15
N GLY A 73 -2.40 -19.54 0.86
CA GLY A 73 -3.74 -19.21 0.38
C GLY A 73 -4.82 -20.14 0.94
N LEU A 74 -4.57 -21.46 0.93
CA LEU A 74 -5.48 -22.45 1.50
C LEU A 74 -5.70 -22.23 3.00
N ALA A 75 -4.62 -22.04 3.77
CA ALA A 75 -4.67 -21.82 5.21
C ALA A 75 -5.45 -20.54 5.56
N ALA A 76 -5.17 -19.44 4.86
CA ALA A 76 -5.88 -18.18 5.04
C ALA A 76 -7.37 -18.31 4.68
N GLY A 77 -7.69 -19.02 3.60
CA GLY A 77 -9.08 -19.24 3.21
C GLY A 77 -9.84 -20.16 4.15
N LEU A 78 -9.22 -21.20 4.69
CA LEU A 78 -9.81 -22.03 5.74
C LEU A 78 -10.09 -21.22 7.00
N LEU A 79 -9.18 -20.33 7.39
CA LEU A 79 -9.34 -19.44 8.53
C LEU A 79 -10.53 -18.49 8.34
N LEU A 80 -10.60 -17.80 7.19
CA LEU A 80 -11.69 -16.88 6.87
C LEU A 80 -13.04 -17.59 6.76
N TRP A 81 -13.07 -18.71 6.03
CA TRP A 81 -14.28 -19.50 5.82
C TRP A 81 -14.80 -20.12 7.13
N GLY A 82 -13.89 -20.64 7.97
CA GLY A 82 -14.22 -21.18 9.28
C GLY A 82 -14.83 -20.11 10.19
N TRP A 83 -14.22 -18.91 10.25
CA TRP A 83 -14.76 -17.80 11.03
C TRP A 83 -16.13 -17.36 10.55
N GLN A 84 -16.32 -17.18 9.24
CA GLN A 84 -17.60 -16.81 8.65
C GLN A 84 -18.71 -17.81 8.99
N LYS A 85 -18.42 -19.12 8.92
CA LYS A 85 -19.38 -20.18 9.24
C LYS A 85 -19.76 -20.19 10.73
N MET A 86 -18.81 -19.90 11.62
CA MET A 86 -19.06 -19.84 13.06
C MET A 86 -19.83 -18.59 13.49
N ASN A 87 -19.64 -17.47 12.80
CA ASN A 87 -20.19 -16.16 13.18
C ASN A 87 -21.32 -15.66 12.25
N GLN A 88 -21.93 -16.55 11.47
CA GLN A 88 -22.91 -16.21 10.42
C GLN A 88 -24.13 -15.43 10.93
N GLN A 89 -24.42 -15.47 12.23
CA GLN A 89 -25.56 -14.78 12.87
C GLN A 89 -25.22 -13.41 13.46
N ARG A 90 -23.96 -12.94 13.38
CA ARG A 90 -23.60 -11.62 13.92
C ARG A 90 -23.94 -10.49 12.93
N PRO A 91 -24.41 -9.32 13.41
CA PRO A 91 -24.57 -8.15 12.56
C PRO A 91 -23.23 -7.80 11.90
N HIS A 92 -23.24 -7.47 10.61
CA HIS A 92 -22.04 -7.04 9.89
C HIS A 92 -21.61 -5.67 10.44
N ALA A 93 -20.53 -5.65 11.20
CA ALA A 93 -19.81 -4.42 11.52
C ALA A 93 -18.59 -4.30 10.59
N PRO A 94 -18.14 -3.07 10.30
CA PRO A 94 -17.06 -2.84 9.37
C PRO A 94 -15.80 -3.64 9.69
N THR A 95 -15.21 -4.25 8.66
CA THR A 95 -13.93 -4.99 8.75
C THR A 95 -12.80 -4.31 7.98
N ASP A 96 -13.10 -3.13 7.44
CA ASP A 96 -12.15 -2.26 6.76
C ASP A 96 -12.19 -0.86 7.37
N TYR A 97 -11.04 -0.20 7.41
CA TYR A 97 -10.94 1.14 7.96
C TYR A 97 -11.68 2.16 7.10
N MET A 98 -11.75 1.94 5.78
CA MET A 98 -12.53 2.79 4.87
C MET A 98 -14.02 2.75 5.20
N GLU A 99 -14.55 1.55 5.45
CA GLU A 99 -15.95 1.33 5.79
C GLU A 99 -16.27 1.83 7.21
N ALA A 100 -15.37 1.61 8.17
CA ALA A 100 -15.51 2.10 9.55
C ALA A 100 -15.62 3.63 9.63
N LEU A 101 -14.94 4.34 8.72
CA LEU A 101 -14.94 5.80 8.66
C LEU A 101 -16.20 6.37 8.00
N GLN A 102 -16.82 5.62 7.09
CA GLN A 102 -18.12 5.98 6.48
C GLN A 102 -19.30 5.73 7.42
N THR A 103 -19.19 4.75 8.33
CA THR A 103 -20.26 4.35 9.26
C THR A 103 -20.13 5.05 10.62
N ASP A 104 -20.27 4.34 11.75
CA ASP A 104 -20.30 4.87 13.12
C ASP A 104 -18.92 4.96 13.80
N GLY A 105 -17.83 4.63 13.09
CA GLY A 105 -16.50 4.55 13.67
C GLY A 105 -16.33 3.35 14.60
N GLN A 106 -16.85 2.19 14.21
CA GLN A 106 -16.71 0.94 14.96
C GLN A 106 -16.19 -0.18 14.05
N PHE A 107 -15.42 -1.09 14.64
CA PHE A 107 -14.92 -2.30 13.98
C PHE A 107 -15.50 -3.54 14.66
N ASP A 108 -15.71 -4.60 13.88
CA ASP A 108 -15.68 -5.96 14.45
C ASP A 108 -14.23 -6.31 14.75
N VAL A 109 -13.85 -6.25 16.02
CA VAL A 109 -12.49 -6.55 16.49
C VAL A 109 -12.09 -7.98 16.14
N GLY A 110 -13.00 -8.95 16.31
CA GLY A 110 -12.70 -10.35 16.05
C GLY A 110 -12.49 -10.60 14.57
N ALA A 111 -13.41 -10.13 13.73
CA ALA A 111 -13.30 -10.29 12.27
C ALA A 111 -12.07 -9.54 11.70
N SER A 112 -11.75 -8.35 12.22
CA SER A 112 -10.58 -7.57 11.78
C SER A 112 -9.26 -8.27 12.15
N LEU A 113 -9.16 -8.89 13.33
CA LEU A 113 -8.00 -9.69 13.73
C LEU A 113 -7.86 -10.94 12.86
N VAL A 114 -8.96 -11.64 12.56
CA VAL A 114 -8.95 -12.81 11.68
C VAL A 114 -8.54 -12.43 10.25
N LYS A 115 -9.05 -11.32 9.71
CA LYS A 115 -8.65 -10.79 8.40
C LYS A 115 -7.15 -10.44 8.36
N SER A 116 -6.64 -9.83 9.44
CA SER A 116 -5.22 -9.51 9.58
C SER A 116 -4.34 -10.76 9.65
N LEU A 117 -4.77 -11.80 10.40
CA LEU A 117 -4.06 -13.07 10.48
C LEU A 117 -4.09 -13.83 9.15
N ALA A 118 -5.22 -13.83 8.44
CA ALA A 118 -5.33 -14.40 7.11
C ALA A 118 -4.39 -13.69 6.12
N SER A 119 -4.30 -12.35 6.19
CA SER A 119 -3.36 -11.57 5.40
C SER A 119 -1.91 -11.92 5.72
N LEU A 120 -1.58 -12.09 7.01
CA LEU A 120 -0.26 -12.52 7.46
C LEU A 120 0.15 -13.86 6.85
N LEU A 121 -0.73 -14.87 6.87
CA LEU A 121 -0.48 -16.19 6.28
C LEU A 121 -0.24 -16.10 4.76
N VAL A 122 -1.07 -15.34 4.04
CA VAL A 122 -0.93 -15.12 2.60
C VAL A 122 0.39 -14.44 2.27
N VAL A 123 0.73 -13.35 2.97
CA VAL A 123 1.93 -12.57 2.67
C VAL A 123 3.20 -13.35 2.97
N VAL A 124 3.29 -13.99 4.15
CA VAL A 124 4.47 -14.80 4.53
C VAL A 124 4.68 -15.95 3.54
N SER A 125 3.62 -16.51 2.98
CA SER A 125 3.73 -17.61 2.02
C SER A 125 4.24 -17.22 0.63
N GLY A 126 4.52 -15.93 0.38
CA GLY A 126 5.09 -15.44 -0.87
C GLY A 126 4.07 -14.82 -1.84
N SER A 127 2.83 -14.59 -1.43
CA SER A 127 1.81 -13.93 -2.27
C SER A 127 2.26 -12.56 -2.78
N ALA A 128 1.79 -12.17 -3.96
CA ALA A 128 2.16 -10.91 -4.62
C ALA A 128 1.28 -9.72 -4.15
N ILE A 129 0.89 -9.70 -2.87
CA ILE A 129 0.09 -8.65 -2.26
C ILE A 129 0.85 -8.04 -1.08
N GLY A 130 0.56 -6.77 -0.81
CA GLY A 130 1.05 -5.98 0.31
C GLY A 130 0.50 -6.39 1.68
N ARG A 131 1.40 -6.40 2.66
CA ARG A 131 1.13 -6.47 4.11
C ARG A 131 0.52 -5.18 4.69
N GLU A 132 0.62 -4.10 3.96
CA GLU A 132 0.37 -2.74 4.47
C GLU A 132 -1.10 -2.51 4.78
N GLY A 133 -2.01 -3.15 4.02
CA GLY A 133 -3.44 -3.12 4.33
C GLY A 133 -3.75 -3.68 5.72
N ALA A 134 -3.12 -4.79 6.12
CA ALA A 134 -3.31 -5.39 7.44
C ALA A 134 -2.65 -4.55 8.55
N MET A 135 -1.48 -3.99 8.31
CA MET A 135 -0.81 -3.09 9.26
C MET A 135 -1.64 -1.83 9.54
N ILE A 136 -2.20 -1.20 8.48
CA ILE A 136 -3.09 -0.03 8.61
C ILE A 136 -4.39 -0.41 9.33
N LEU A 137 -4.99 -1.57 9.00
CA LEU A 137 -6.19 -2.07 9.67
C LEU A 137 -5.97 -2.29 11.17
N LEU A 138 -4.86 -2.93 11.56
CA LEU A 138 -4.52 -3.15 12.97
C LEU A 138 -4.25 -1.85 13.71
N ALA A 139 -3.59 -0.88 13.09
CA ALA A 139 -3.38 0.44 13.66
C ALA A 139 -4.72 1.19 13.87
N ALA A 140 -5.60 1.17 12.88
CA ALA A 140 -6.94 1.75 12.99
C ALA A 140 -7.81 1.04 14.04
N LEU A 141 -7.67 -0.30 14.17
CA LEU A 141 -8.35 -1.10 15.17
C LEU A 141 -7.89 -0.78 16.60
N ALA A 142 -6.57 -0.62 16.80
CA ALA A 142 -6.00 -0.20 18.07
C ALA A 142 -6.49 1.21 18.45
N ALA A 143 -6.51 2.13 17.48
CA ALA A 143 -7.03 3.47 17.67
C ALA A 143 -8.53 3.49 18.00
N SER A 144 -9.35 2.67 17.32
CA SER A 144 -10.77 2.52 17.60
C SER A 144 -11.02 1.99 19.02
N SER A 145 -10.28 0.96 19.43
CA SER A 145 -10.39 0.35 20.75
C SER A 145 -10.03 1.35 21.86
N PHE A 146 -8.98 2.15 21.65
CA PHE A 146 -8.61 3.25 22.53
C PHE A 146 -9.70 4.35 22.57
N ALA A 147 -10.14 4.82 21.40
CA ALA A 147 -11.11 5.90 21.26
C ALA A 147 -12.45 5.56 21.94
N ARG A 148 -12.94 4.33 21.78
CA ARG A 148 -14.17 3.85 22.41
C ARG A 148 -14.13 3.89 23.94
N ARG A 149 -12.95 3.77 24.54
CA ARG A 149 -12.78 3.76 25.99
C ARG A 149 -12.51 5.13 26.58
N PHE A 150 -11.80 6.00 25.84
CA PHE A 150 -11.24 7.23 26.39
C PHE A 150 -11.75 8.52 25.73
N THR A 151 -12.58 8.44 24.69
CA THR A 151 -13.01 9.62 23.93
C THR A 151 -14.52 9.62 23.62
N PRO A 152 -15.14 10.80 23.45
CA PRO A 152 -16.55 10.90 23.05
C PRO A 152 -16.80 10.28 21.68
N ARG A 153 -18.01 9.71 21.49
CA ARG A 153 -18.41 9.03 20.24
C ARG A 153 -18.28 9.90 19.00
N GLU A 154 -18.49 11.21 19.13
CA GLU A 154 -18.38 12.20 18.06
C GLU A 154 -16.94 12.29 17.50
N GLU A 155 -15.92 11.98 18.29
CA GLU A 155 -14.52 12.06 17.89
C GLU A 155 -13.96 10.72 17.37
N TRP A 156 -14.72 9.61 17.42
CA TRP A 156 -14.21 8.28 17.04
C TRP A 156 -13.71 8.22 15.61
N LYS A 157 -14.42 8.85 14.67
CA LYS A 157 -13.99 8.90 13.26
C LYS A 157 -12.64 9.60 13.11
N LEU A 158 -12.41 10.69 13.84
CA LEU A 158 -11.13 11.40 13.84
C LEU A 158 -10.01 10.48 14.35
N TRP A 159 -10.25 9.76 15.43
CA TRP A 159 -9.23 8.90 16.04
C TRP A 159 -8.92 7.65 15.22
N ILE A 160 -9.92 7.07 14.56
CA ILE A 160 -9.71 5.98 13.60
C ILE A 160 -8.91 6.47 12.39
N ALA A 161 -9.23 7.67 11.88
CA ALA A 161 -8.48 8.32 10.82
C ALA A 161 -7.03 8.61 11.22
N SER A 162 -6.80 9.13 12.43
CA SER A 162 -5.46 9.30 13.01
C SER A 162 -4.72 7.96 13.08
N GLY A 163 -5.38 6.89 13.53
CA GLY A 163 -4.81 5.54 13.58
C GLY A 163 -4.45 4.97 12.22
N ALA A 164 -5.30 5.17 11.21
CA ALA A 164 -5.04 4.73 9.84
C ALA A 164 -3.87 5.51 9.21
N ALA A 165 -3.83 6.84 9.37
CA ALA A 165 -2.70 7.67 8.94
C ALA A 165 -1.39 7.26 9.64
N ALA A 166 -1.45 7.00 10.95
CA ALA A 166 -0.33 6.52 11.75
C ALA A 166 0.14 5.12 11.33
N GLY A 167 -0.78 4.21 11.02
CA GLY A 167 -0.47 2.91 10.44
C GLY A 167 0.24 3.03 9.09
N MET A 168 -0.23 3.94 8.23
CA MET A 168 0.40 4.22 6.95
C MET A 168 1.80 4.81 7.12
N ALA A 169 1.96 5.77 8.05
CA ALA A 169 3.25 6.38 8.38
C ALA A 169 4.25 5.35 8.90
N GLY A 170 3.83 4.44 9.80
CA GLY A 170 4.68 3.37 10.32
C GLY A 170 5.01 2.30 9.29
N ALA A 171 4.12 2.04 8.33
CA ALA A 171 4.33 1.07 7.27
C ALA A 171 5.25 1.59 6.15
N TYR A 172 5.09 2.86 5.78
CA TYR A 172 5.74 3.46 4.61
C TYR A 172 6.81 4.52 4.93
N HIS A 173 7.05 4.80 6.21
CA HIS A 173 7.92 5.89 6.65
C HIS A 173 7.51 7.27 6.08
N ALA A 174 6.22 7.48 5.84
CA ALA A 174 5.67 8.64 5.12
C ALA A 174 4.49 9.29 5.88
N PRO A 175 4.75 10.10 6.92
CA PRO A 175 3.70 10.67 7.77
C PRO A 175 2.83 11.73 7.09
N LEU A 176 3.39 12.60 6.23
CA LEU A 176 2.61 13.61 5.51
C LEU A 176 1.71 12.95 4.47
N ALA A 177 2.26 12.01 3.70
CA ALA A 177 1.52 11.24 2.73
C ALA A 177 0.43 10.40 3.41
N GLY A 178 0.73 9.74 4.54
CA GLY A 178 -0.27 9.01 5.32
C GLY A 178 -1.42 9.89 5.84
N SER A 179 -1.12 11.13 6.23
CA SER A 179 -2.13 12.09 6.66
C SER A 179 -2.98 12.60 5.49
N LEU A 180 -2.34 12.87 4.34
CA LEU A 180 -3.05 13.27 3.12
C LEU A 180 -3.82 12.14 2.46
N PHE A 181 -3.41 10.88 2.64
CA PHE A 181 -4.20 9.72 2.21
C PHE A 181 -5.60 9.78 2.83
N ILE A 182 -5.65 10.03 4.14
CA ILE A 182 -6.91 10.21 4.87
C ILE A 182 -7.62 11.50 4.45
N ALA A 183 -6.92 12.60 4.21
CA ALA A 183 -7.56 13.84 3.79
C ALA A 183 -8.15 13.76 2.36
N GLU A 184 -7.37 13.33 1.37
CA GLU A 184 -7.74 13.32 -0.06
C GLU A 184 -8.71 12.19 -0.41
N ILE A 185 -8.47 10.97 0.09
CA ILE A 185 -9.25 9.79 -0.33
C ILE A 185 -10.51 9.64 0.50
N LEU A 186 -10.43 9.89 1.81
CA LEU A 186 -11.49 9.56 2.75
C LEU A 186 -12.40 10.75 3.08
N PHE A 187 -11.84 11.94 3.29
CA PHE A 187 -12.62 13.07 3.82
C PHE A 187 -12.99 14.17 2.82
N GLY A 188 -12.34 14.22 1.66
CA GLY A 188 -12.58 15.29 0.68
C GLY A 188 -12.31 16.69 1.26
N THR A 189 -12.92 17.72 0.67
CA THR A 189 -12.64 19.15 0.96
C THR A 189 -12.95 19.61 2.40
N LEU A 190 -13.65 18.79 3.21
CA LEU A 190 -14.27 19.20 4.47
C LEU A 190 -13.41 19.00 5.74
N MET A 191 -12.16 18.55 5.64
CA MET A 191 -11.40 18.12 6.83
C MET A 191 -10.02 18.76 7.07
N LEU A 192 -9.68 19.87 6.41
CA LEU A 192 -8.47 20.62 6.75
C LEU A 192 -8.43 21.06 8.23
N ALA A 193 -9.58 21.30 8.86
CA ALA A 193 -9.66 21.69 10.27
C ALA A 193 -9.26 20.58 11.26
N SER A 194 -9.30 19.31 10.84
CA SER A 194 -8.97 18.16 11.70
C SER A 194 -7.63 17.50 11.33
N LEU A 195 -6.88 18.10 10.41
CA LEU A 195 -5.60 17.56 9.91
C LEU A 195 -4.51 17.57 10.99
N GLY A 196 -4.54 18.54 11.92
CA GLY A 196 -3.53 18.68 12.98
C GLY A 196 -3.32 17.41 13.82
N PRO A 197 -4.35 16.89 14.51
CA PRO A 197 -4.25 15.64 15.26
C PRO A 197 -3.86 14.42 14.41
N VAL A 198 -4.27 14.37 13.14
CA VAL A 198 -3.92 13.28 12.22
C VAL A 198 -2.42 13.29 11.92
N VAL A 199 -1.88 14.46 11.56
CA VAL A 199 -0.43 14.64 11.30
C VAL A 199 0.40 14.33 12.52
N VAL A 200 -0.01 14.81 13.69
CA VAL A 200 0.72 14.54 14.95
C VAL A 200 0.77 13.04 15.23
N SER A 201 -0.36 12.33 15.06
CA SER A 201 -0.40 10.88 15.23
C SER A 201 0.51 10.16 14.24
N ALA A 202 0.51 10.58 12.97
CA ALA A 202 1.35 10.02 11.92
C ALA A 202 2.86 10.23 12.17
N VAL A 203 3.25 11.45 12.56
CA VAL A 203 4.65 11.77 12.90
C VAL A 203 5.11 11.00 14.13
N VAL A 204 4.28 10.93 15.18
CA VAL A 204 4.61 10.15 16.38
C VAL A 204 4.76 8.66 16.04
N ALA A 205 3.95 8.12 15.13
CA ALA A 205 4.08 6.74 14.69
C ALA A 205 5.38 6.49 13.91
N LEU A 206 5.80 7.43 13.04
CA LEU A 206 7.10 7.38 12.37
C LEU A 206 8.25 7.35 13.39
N LEU A 207 8.28 8.33 14.29
CA LEU A 207 9.35 8.45 15.30
C LEU A 207 9.41 7.23 16.21
N THR A 208 8.25 6.70 16.62
CA THR A 208 8.17 5.46 17.40
C THR A 208 8.69 4.27 16.58
N THR A 209 8.38 4.21 15.28
CA THR A 209 8.90 3.16 14.39
C THR A 209 10.42 3.25 14.24
N HIS A 210 10.98 4.44 14.12
CA HIS A 210 12.44 4.65 14.10
C HIS A 210 13.10 4.21 15.39
N LEU A 211 12.52 4.57 16.54
CA LEU A 211 12.99 4.14 17.87
C LEU A 211 12.96 2.61 18.01
N LEU A 212 11.89 1.95 17.55
CA LEU A 212 11.75 0.49 17.60
C LEU A 212 12.71 -0.23 16.64
N ASN A 213 12.99 0.36 15.48
CA ASN A 213 13.89 -0.22 14.47
C ASN A 213 15.37 0.06 14.76
N GLY A 214 15.67 1.08 15.57
CA GLY A 214 17.04 1.57 15.75
C GLY A 214 17.62 2.25 14.50
N SER A 215 16.78 2.61 13.52
CA SER A 215 17.19 3.29 12.28
C SER A 215 16.17 4.35 11.87
N ASP A 216 16.67 5.47 11.37
CA ASP A 216 15.92 6.55 10.72
C ASP A 216 15.91 6.43 9.19
N SER A 217 16.39 5.30 8.68
CA SER A 217 16.51 5.01 7.25
C SER A 217 15.20 5.22 6.51
N LEU A 218 15.30 5.84 5.34
CA LEU A 218 14.22 5.93 4.37
C LEU A 218 13.75 4.53 3.94
N LEU A 219 12.51 4.44 3.46
CA LEU A 219 11.98 3.16 3.00
C LEU A 219 12.70 2.67 1.74
N TYR A 220 13.02 3.58 0.82
CA TYR A 220 13.83 3.27 -0.35
C TYR A 220 15.12 4.08 -0.37
N THR A 221 16.24 3.40 -0.56
CA THR A 221 17.52 4.06 -0.84
C THR A 221 17.61 4.36 -2.33
N VAL A 222 17.84 5.61 -2.66
CA VAL A 222 17.97 6.12 -4.04
C VAL A 222 19.30 6.87 -4.16
N HIS A 223 20.00 6.64 -5.26
CA HIS A 223 21.17 7.42 -5.63
C HIS A 223 20.86 8.14 -6.94
N LEU A 224 20.26 9.33 -6.83
CA LEU A 224 19.88 10.13 -7.99
C LEU A 224 20.78 11.37 -8.09
N THR A 225 21.64 11.39 -9.10
CA THR A 225 22.47 12.54 -9.43
C THR A 225 22.01 13.11 -10.77
N VAL A 226 20.97 13.93 -10.74
CA VAL A 226 20.39 14.56 -11.94
C VAL A 226 20.12 16.04 -11.68
N ASP A 227 20.60 16.89 -12.58
CA ASP A 227 20.23 18.30 -12.60
C ASP A 227 18.91 18.48 -13.33
N LEU A 228 17.89 19.02 -12.64
CA LEU A 228 16.56 19.21 -13.21
C LEU A 228 16.50 20.43 -14.12
N HIS A 229 16.41 20.18 -15.43
CA HIS A 229 16.16 21.18 -16.45
C HIS A 229 14.77 20.99 -17.08
N ALA A 230 14.40 21.87 -18.00
CA ALA A 230 13.11 21.79 -18.69
C ALA A 230 12.86 20.41 -19.34
N ARG A 231 13.91 19.74 -19.82
CA ARG A 231 13.82 18.40 -20.43
C ARG A 231 13.38 17.33 -19.42
N GLU A 232 13.96 17.30 -18.22
CA GLU A 232 13.60 16.33 -17.17
C GLU A 232 12.15 16.55 -16.72
N TYR A 233 11.71 17.80 -16.58
CA TYR A 233 10.31 18.12 -16.28
C TYR A 233 9.35 17.64 -17.37
N VAL A 234 9.71 17.81 -18.65
CA VAL A 234 8.92 17.27 -19.78
C VAL A 234 8.84 15.75 -19.70
N MET A 235 9.95 15.07 -19.41
CA MET A 235 9.95 13.61 -19.26
C MET A 235 9.08 13.15 -18.09
N ILE A 236 9.19 13.79 -16.92
CA ILE A 236 8.36 13.50 -15.74
C ILE A 236 6.87 13.65 -16.08
N VAL A 237 6.48 14.75 -16.73
CA VAL A 237 5.09 14.99 -17.14
C VAL A 237 4.63 13.97 -18.20
N SER A 238 5.50 13.58 -19.13
CA SER A 238 5.19 12.54 -20.12
C SER A 238 4.89 11.19 -19.46
N THR A 239 5.61 10.84 -18.39
CA THR A 239 5.33 9.65 -17.58
C THR A 239 3.94 9.75 -16.94
N GLY A 240 3.54 10.95 -16.48
CA GLY A 240 2.18 11.20 -15.97
C GLY A 240 1.08 10.92 -16.99
N LEU A 241 1.27 11.30 -18.25
CA LEU A 241 0.31 11.00 -19.32
C LEU A 241 0.19 9.48 -19.55
N VAL A 242 1.31 8.77 -19.64
CA VAL A 242 1.32 7.32 -19.84
C VAL A 242 0.68 6.60 -18.64
N ALA A 243 1.07 6.97 -17.41
CA ALA A 243 0.52 6.40 -16.20
C ALA A 243 -0.98 6.69 -16.03
N GLY A 244 -1.45 7.87 -16.47
CA GLY A 244 -2.87 8.23 -16.47
C GLY A 244 -3.73 7.33 -17.38
N LEU A 245 -3.15 6.78 -18.45
CA LEU A 245 -3.80 5.76 -19.30
C LEU A 245 -3.67 4.35 -18.71
N CYS A 246 -2.50 4.02 -18.15
CA CYS A 246 -2.23 2.71 -17.56
C CYS A 246 -2.99 2.45 -16.26
N GLY A 247 -3.31 3.49 -15.47
CA GLY A 247 -4.05 3.38 -14.20
C GLY A 247 -5.43 2.74 -14.36
N PRO A 248 -6.33 3.28 -15.22
CA PRO A 248 -7.61 2.66 -15.55
C PRO A 248 -7.50 1.24 -16.07
N LEU A 249 -6.49 0.97 -16.91
CA LEU A 249 -6.21 -0.37 -17.43
C LEU A 249 -5.85 -1.36 -16.32
N LEU A 250 -4.97 -0.97 -15.40
CA LEU A 250 -4.60 -1.78 -14.24
C LEU A 250 -5.83 -2.10 -13.37
N MET A 251 -6.63 -1.08 -13.05
CA MET A 251 -7.86 -1.27 -12.28
C MET A 251 -8.85 -2.19 -13.03
N TRP A 252 -8.93 -2.10 -14.36
CA TRP A 252 -9.80 -2.96 -15.17
C TRP A 252 -9.32 -4.41 -15.15
N LEU A 253 -8.02 -4.64 -15.28
CA LEU A 253 -7.41 -5.96 -15.18
C LEU A 253 -7.68 -6.60 -13.81
N MET A 254 -7.56 -5.83 -12.72
CA MET A 254 -7.86 -6.33 -11.36
C MET A 254 -9.32 -6.77 -11.24
N THR A 255 -10.27 -5.96 -11.69
CA THR A 255 -11.71 -6.30 -11.70
C THR A 255 -12.00 -7.51 -12.61
N ALA A 256 -11.39 -7.57 -13.79
CA ALA A 256 -11.55 -8.68 -14.73
C ALA A 256 -10.98 -10.00 -14.15
N SER A 257 -9.82 -9.92 -13.47
CA SER A 257 -9.24 -11.06 -12.75
C SER A 257 -10.19 -11.55 -11.66
N HIS A 258 -10.66 -10.65 -10.80
CA HIS A 258 -11.62 -10.99 -9.74
C HIS A 258 -12.88 -11.68 -10.27
N ASN A 259 -13.50 -11.10 -11.29
CA ASN A 259 -14.67 -11.69 -11.96
C ASN A 259 -14.38 -13.07 -12.57
N SER A 260 -13.15 -13.29 -13.07
CA SER A 260 -12.75 -14.59 -13.61
C SER A 260 -12.64 -15.65 -12.52
N PHE A 261 -12.09 -15.32 -11.34
CA PHE A 261 -12.09 -16.22 -10.19
C PHE A 261 -13.50 -16.52 -9.69
N LEU A 262 -14.39 -15.53 -9.62
CA LEU A 262 -15.78 -15.73 -9.22
C LEU A 262 -16.54 -16.68 -10.17
N ARG A 263 -16.24 -16.63 -11.48
CA ARG A 263 -16.83 -17.55 -12.47
C ARG A 263 -16.44 -19.01 -12.27
N LEU A 264 -15.32 -19.29 -11.59
CA LEU A 264 -14.89 -20.66 -11.26
C LEU A 264 -15.76 -21.30 -10.18
N LYS A 265 -16.53 -20.49 -9.41
CA LYS A 265 -17.42 -20.96 -8.33
C LYS A 265 -16.72 -21.86 -7.29
N LEU A 266 -15.43 -21.64 -7.07
CA LEU A 266 -14.67 -22.35 -6.04
C LEU A 266 -15.06 -21.83 -4.65
N SER A 267 -14.95 -22.68 -3.63
CA SER A 267 -15.08 -22.18 -2.26
C SER A 267 -13.88 -21.29 -1.89
N PRO A 268 -14.02 -20.35 -0.93
CA PRO A 268 -12.95 -19.39 -0.62
C PRO A 268 -11.57 -20.01 -0.35
N PRO A 269 -11.44 -21.15 0.39
CA PRO A 269 -10.14 -21.81 0.57
C PRO A 269 -9.48 -22.25 -0.75
N TRP A 270 -10.25 -22.84 -1.66
CA TRP A 270 -9.73 -23.31 -2.94
C TRP A 270 -9.45 -22.18 -3.92
N GLN A 271 -10.26 -21.12 -3.88
CA GLN A 271 -10.04 -19.93 -4.69
C GLN A 271 -8.70 -19.26 -4.34
N LEU A 272 -8.43 -19.08 -3.05
CA LEU A 272 -7.16 -18.53 -2.56
C LEU A 272 -5.97 -19.45 -2.82
N ALA A 273 -6.15 -20.76 -2.66
CA ALA A 273 -5.13 -21.74 -2.99
C ALA A 273 -4.75 -21.70 -4.48
N LEU A 274 -5.73 -21.52 -5.37
CA LEU A 274 -5.49 -21.39 -6.81
C LEU A 274 -4.72 -20.10 -7.14
N GLY A 275 -5.10 -18.97 -6.52
CA GLY A 275 -4.35 -17.72 -6.65
C GLY A 275 -2.89 -17.88 -6.24
N GLY A 276 -2.64 -18.50 -5.08
CA GLY A 276 -1.31 -18.85 -4.61
C GLY A 276 -0.57 -19.83 -5.54
N LEU A 277 -1.24 -20.84 -6.09
CA LEU A 277 -0.64 -21.78 -7.03
C LEU A 277 -0.13 -21.07 -8.30
N ILE A 278 -0.88 -20.10 -8.82
CA ILE A 278 -0.45 -19.30 -9.98
C ILE A 278 0.81 -18.49 -9.63
N VAL A 279 0.86 -17.87 -8.46
CA VAL A 279 2.08 -17.17 -7.98
C VAL A 279 3.25 -18.14 -7.87
N GLY A 280 3.02 -19.34 -7.31
CA GLY A 280 4.01 -20.41 -7.22
C GLY A 280 4.53 -20.86 -8.59
N LEU A 281 3.65 -21.04 -9.58
CA LEU A 281 4.03 -21.38 -10.95
C LEU A 281 4.88 -20.28 -11.59
N LEU A 282 4.47 -19.02 -11.46
CA LEU A 282 5.23 -17.87 -11.99
C LEU A 282 6.60 -17.73 -11.31
N SER A 283 6.70 -18.10 -10.03
CA SER A 283 7.96 -18.06 -9.30
C SER A 283 8.99 -19.05 -9.84
N LEU A 284 8.54 -20.11 -10.54
CA LEU A 284 9.43 -21.02 -11.24
C LEU A 284 10.22 -20.34 -12.36
N LEU A 285 9.61 -19.34 -13.00
CA LEU A 285 10.24 -18.52 -14.04
C LEU A 285 11.12 -17.44 -13.41
N THR A 286 10.60 -16.71 -12.41
CA THR A 286 11.37 -15.71 -11.70
C THR A 286 10.94 -15.59 -10.23
N PRO A 287 11.84 -15.84 -9.26
CA PRO A 287 11.52 -15.72 -7.83
C PRO A 287 11.12 -14.29 -7.41
N THR A 288 11.44 -13.28 -8.22
CA THR A 288 11.06 -11.87 -8.00
C THR A 288 9.55 -11.64 -7.94
N VAL A 289 8.72 -12.60 -8.41
CA VAL A 289 7.26 -12.50 -8.26
C VAL A 289 6.79 -12.62 -6.81
N TRP A 290 7.58 -13.22 -5.92
CA TRP A 290 7.20 -13.33 -4.50
C TRP A 290 7.16 -11.98 -3.80
N GLY A 291 6.21 -11.85 -2.87
CA GLY A 291 6.03 -10.66 -2.05
C GLY A 291 5.46 -9.46 -2.81
N ASN A 292 5.27 -8.36 -2.07
CA ASN A 292 4.59 -7.15 -2.53
C ASN A 292 5.35 -6.31 -3.58
N GLY A 293 6.60 -6.65 -3.89
CA GLY A 293 7.45 -5.93 -4.83
C GLY A 293 8.46 -4.95 -4.20
N TYR A 294 8.46 -4.78 -2.88
CA TYR A 294 9.38 -3.87 -2.18
C TYR A 294 10.86 -4.11 -2.56
N SER A 295 11.34 -5.35 -2.44
CA SER A 295 12.75 -5.68 -2.72
C SER A 295 13.11 -5.49 -4.19
N VAL A 296 12.15 -5.70 -5.10
CA VAL A 296 12.34 -5.49 -6.55
C VAL A 296 12.41 -4.00 -6.88
N VAL A 297 11.56 -3.18 -6.25
CA VAL A 297 11.63 -1.72 -6.39
C VAL A 297 12.98 -1.22 -5.88
N GLN A 298 13.40 -1.65 -4.70
CA GLN A 298 14.69 -1.27 -4.13
C GLN A 298 15.86 -1.69 -5.02
N SER A 299 15.86 -2.92 -5.55
CA SER A 299 16.96 -3.38 -6.42
C SER A 299 17.02 -2.60 -7.73
N PHE A 300 15.86 -2.28 -8.33
CA PHE A 300 15.77 -1.50 -9.56
C PHE A 300 16.22 -0.04 -9.34
N LEU A 301 15.93 0.56 -8.20
CA LEU A 301 16.37 1.92 -7.86
C LEU A 301 17.88 2.00 -7.58
N LEU A 302 18.50 0.92 -7.10
CA LEU A 302 19.96 0.85 -6.90
C LEU A 302 20.71 0.52 -8.19
N SER A 303 20.18 -0.39 -8.99
CA SER A 303 20.80 -0.84 -10.24
C SER A 303 19.70 -1.08 -11.28
N PRO A 304 19.40 -0.06 -12.11
CA PRO A 304 18.34 -0.16 -13.10
C PRO A 304 18.60 -1.34 -14.06
N PRO A 305 17.66 -2.29 -14.21
CA PRO A 305 17.91 -3.44 -15.07
C PRO A 305 17.83 -3.08 -16.55
N LEU A 306 18.26 -4.02 -17.39
CA LEU A 306 18.11 -3.94 -18.83
C LEU A 306 16.63 -3.96 -19.24
N PHE A 307 16.32 -3.34 -20.38
CA PHE A 307 14.98 -3.23 -20.94
C PHE A 307 14.22 -4.57 -20.99
N SER A 308 14.88 -5.64 -21.45
CA SER A 308 14.27 -6.98 -21.56
C SER A 308 13.92 -7.59 -20.20
N LEU A 309 14.76 -7.37 -19.18
CA LEU A 309 14.57 -7.91 -17.85
C LEU A 309 13.43 -7.18 -17.12
N ILE A 310 13.32 -5.85 -17.29
CA ILE A 310 12.17 -5.07 -16.81
C ILE A 310 10.89 -5.69 -17.36
N GLY A 311 10.83 -6.00 -18.66
CA GLY A 311 9.64 -6.60 -19.27
C GLY A 311 9.29 -8.00 -18.78
N GLY A 312 10.28 -8.88 -18.66
CA GLY A 312 10.06 -10.23 -18.14
C GLY A 312 9.49 -10.20 -16.71
N ILE A 313 10.11 -9.39 -15.83
CA ILE A 313 9.68 -9.25 -14.44
C ILE A 313 8.32 -8.55 -14.35
N PHE A 314 8.10 -7.50 -15.13
CA PHE A 314 6.85 -6.75 -15.17
C PHE A 314 5.65 -7.64 -15.51
N VAL A 315 5.76 -8.44 -16.57
CA VAL A 315 4.69 -9.36 -17.00
C VAL A 315 4.43 -10.40 -15.91
N CYS A 316 5.47 -11.07 -15.41
CA CYS A 316 5.31 -12.09 -14.39
C CYS A 316 4.72 -11.52 -13.09
N LYS A 317 5.16 -10.34 -12.66
CA LYS A 317 4.68 -9.69 -11.44
C LYS A 317 3.25 -9.22 -11.59
N ILE A 318 2.86 -8.61 -12.71
CA ILE A 318 1.46 -8.23 -12.95
C ILE A 318 0.54 -9.45 -12.89
N LEU A 319 0.91 -10.55 -13.55
CA LEU A 319 0.12 -11.79 -13.50
C LEU A 319 0.01 -12.32 -12.06
N ALA A 320 1.09 -12.27 -11.29
CA ALA A 320 1.08 -12.69 -9.88
C ALA A 320 0.17 -11.80 -9.02
N VAL A 321 0.21 -10.48 -9.20
CA VAL A 321 -0.64 -9.52 -8.46
C VAL A 321 -2.10 -9.72 -8.86
N LEU A 322 -2.41 -9.90 -10.15
CA LEU A 322 -3.75 -10.17 -10.66
C LEU A 322 -4.30 -11.49 -10.12
N ALA A 323 -3.49 -12.55 -10.09
CA ALA A 323 -3.90 -13.84 -9.54
C ALA A 323 -4.17 -13.77 -8.03
N SER A 324 -3.29 -13.09 -7.29
CA SER A 324 -3.42 -12.96 -5.85
C SER A 324 -4.64 -12.11 -5.49
N SER A 325 -4.75 -10.90 -6.03
CA SER A 325 -5.87 -9.99 -5.73
C SER A 325 -7.19 -10.52 -6.27
N GLY A 326 -7.19 -11.05 -7.51
CA GLY A 326 -8.38 -11.62 -8.14
C GLY A 326 -8.93 -12.81 -7.36
N SER A 327 -8.08 -13.63 -6.75
CA SER A 327 -8.52 -14.73 -5.88
C SER A 327 -9.25 -14.28 -4.62
N GLY A 328 -9.20 -12.99 -4.26
CA GLY A 328 -9.80 -12.44 -3.04
C GLY A 328 -8.87 -12.48 -1.83
N ALA A 329 -7.56 -12.64 -2.03
CA ALA A 329 -6.61 -12.76 -0.94
C ALA A 329 -6.51 -11.44 -0.15
N PRO A 330 -6.61 -11.48 1.20
CA PRO A 330 -6.62 -10.26 2.01
C PRO A 330 -5.23 -9.60 1.99
N GLY A 331 -5.17 -8.36 1.51
CA GLY A 331 -3.98 -7.52 1.58
C GLY A 331 -4.08 -6.28 0.71
N GLY A 332 -3.05 -5.44 0.75
CA GLY A 332 -2.99 -4.17 0.01
C GLY A 332 -2.35 -4.29 -1.37
N VAL A 333 -2.86 -3.56 -2.36
CA VAL A 333 -2.27 -3.47 -3.71
C VAL A 333 -1.41 -2.22 -3.92
N PHE A 334 -1.12 -1.48 -2.84
CA PHE A 334 -0.38 -0.22 -2.89
C PHE A 334 1.07 -0.41 -3.38
N THR A 335 1.87 -1.22 -2.69
CA THR A 335 3.26 -1.51 -3.09
C THR A 335 3.36 -2.21 -4.46
N PRO A 336 2.47 -3.17 -4.80
CA PRO A 336 2.39 -3.68 -6.17
C PRO A 336 2.15 -2.60 -7.23
N THR A 337 1.29 -1.61 -6.93
CA THR A 337 1.05 -0.48 -7.84
C THR A 337 2.30 0.38 -8.00
N LEU A 338 3.05 0.63 -6.92
CA LEU A 338 4.35 1.31 -7.01
C LEU A 338 5.32 0.57 -7.93
N PHE A 339 5.41 -0.76 -7.82
CA PHE A 339 6.26 -1.57 -8.70
C PHE A 339 5.84 -1.46 -10.19
N VAL A 340 4.54 -1.53 -10.48
CA VAL A 340 4.03 -1.37 -11.85
C VAL A 340 4.37 0.02 -12.38
N GLY A 341 4.21 1.05 -11.55
CA GLY A 341 4.55 2.43 -11.88
C GLY A 341 6.04 2.60 -12.16
N LEU A 342 6.88 2.10 -11.26
CA LEU A 342 8.34 2.07 -11.43
C LEU A 342 8.73 1.44 -12.76
N SER A 343 8.17 0.28 -13.08
CA SER A 343 8.51 -0.47 -14.29
C SER A 343 8.11 0.31 -15.55
N ILE A 344 6.91 0.90 -15.59
CA ILE A 344 6.47 1.75 -16.70
C ILE A 344 7.40 2.97 -16.86
N GLY A 345 7.72 3.61 -15.75
CA GLY A 345 8.64 4.75 -15.71
C GLY A 345 10.04 4.40 -16.22
N MET A 346 10.62 3.31 -15.73
CA MET A 346 11.92 2.82 -16.16
C MET A 346 11.92 2.37 -17.62
N PHE A 347 10.83 1.82 -18.12
CA PHE A 347 10.68 1.53 -19.55
C PHE A 347 10.79 2.79 -20.40
N LEU A 348 10.05 3.84 -20.03
CA LEU A 348 10.17 5.14 -20.69
C LEU A 348 11.60 5.67 -20.57
N GLY A 349 12.22 5.57 -19.40
CA GLY A 349 13.60 6.02 -19.17
C GLY A 349 14.62 5.28 -20.03
N ARG A 350 14.48 3.97 -20.19
CA ARG A 350 15.31 3.18 -21.12
C ARG A 350 15.10 3.58 -22.58
N ILE A 351 13.87 3.94 -22.96
CA ILE A 351 13.58 4.45 -24.31
C ILE A 351 14.28 5.81 -24.55
N TRP A 352 14.19 6.73 -23.59
CA TRP A 352 14.89 8.02 -23.67
C TRP A 352 16.42 7.85 -23.66
N GLY A 353 16.93 6.89 -22.89
CA GLY A 353 18.35 6.56 -22.80
C GLY A 353 18.97 6.01 -24.09
N PHE A 354 18.19 5.62 -25.10
CA PHE A 354 18.75 5.31 -26.43
C PHE A 354 19.27 6.55 -27.16
N TRP A 355 18.74 7.73 -26.83
CA TRP A 355 19.04 8.98 -27.53
C TRP A 355 19.85 9.96 -26.67
N LEU A 356 19.91 9.73 -25.36
CA LEU A 356 20.49 10.65 -24.38
C LEU A 356 21.52 9.94 -23.48
N PRO A 357 22.60 10.62 -23.08
CA PRO A 357 23.52 10.11 -22.08
C PRO A 357 22.86 10.06 -20.69
N GLY A 358 23.40 9.25 -19.78
CA GLY A 358 22.84 9.08 -18.43
C GLY A 358 21.60 8.18 -18.39
N SER A 359 21.65 7.06 -19.11
CA SER A 359 20.49 6.17 -19.28
C SER A 359 20.00 5.54 -17.97
N ASP A 360 20.88 5.34 -17.00
CA ASP A 360 20.53 4.77 -15.71
C ASP A 360 19.88 5.83 -14.81
N GLU A 361 20.43 7.03 -14.77
CA GLU A 361 19.87 8.16 -14.01
C GLU A 361 18.50 8.57 -14.54
N ILE A 362 18.33 8.60 -15.87
CA ILE A 362 17.03 8.85 -16.51
C ILE A 362 16.04 7.71 -16.19
N ALA A 363 16.49 6.45 -16.15
CA ALA A 363 15.64 5.32 -15.77
C ALA A 363 15.18 5.44 -14.31
N ILE A 364 16.06 5.81 -13.37
CA ILE A 364 15.70 6.03 -11.96
C ILE A 364 14.73 7.20 -11.85
N LEU A 365 15.03 8.35 -12.47
CA LEU A 365 14.18 9.53 -12.47
C LEU A 365 12.76 9.22 -12.93
N LEU A 366 12.63 8.56 -14.09
CA LEU A 366 11.32 8.22 -14.63
C LEU A 366 10.67 7.05 -13.89
N GLY A 367 11.44 6.15 -13.31
CA GLY A 367 10.96 5.14 -12.37
C GLY A 367 10.24 5.79 -11.17
N LEU A 368 10.89 6.75 -10.50
CA LEU A 368 10.29 7.51 -9.39
C LEU A 368 9.04 8.27 -9.83
N ALA A 369 9.09 8.91 -11.01
CA ALA A 369 7.91 9.55 -11.60
C ALA A 369 6.78 8.54 -11.87
N GLY A 370 7.11 7.35 -12.37
CA GLY A 370 6.16 6.28 -12.65
C GLY A 370 5.50 5.76 -11.38
N MET A 371 6.27 5.58 -10.29
CA MET A 371 5.74 5.23 -8.98
C MET A 371 4.69 6.24 -8.50
N ALA A 372 5.03 7.54 -8.53
CA ALA A 372 4.14 8.60 -8.06
C ALA A 372 2.88 8.72 -8.93
N THR A 373 3.07 8.75 -10.25
CA THR A 373 2.00 9.05 -11.21
C THR A 373 1.02 7.90 -11.37
N LEU A 374 1.47 6.64 -11.33
CA LEU A 374 0.55 5.50 -11.38
C LEU A 374 -0.23 5.36 -10.08
N LEU A 375 0.40 5.64 -8.93
CA LEU A 375 -0.31 5.73 -7.66
C LEU A 375 -1.37 6.84 -7.71
N ALA A 376 -1.04 8.02 -8.24
CA ALA A 376 -2.00 9.11 -8.41
C ALA A 376 -3.16 8.74 -9.35
N ALA A 377 -2.87 8.05 -10.46
CA ALA A 377 -3.88 7.61 -11.42
C ALA A 377 -4.84 6.56 -10.84
N THR A 378 -4.38 5.68 -9.96
CA THR A 378 -5.21 4.60 -9.40
C THR A 378 -5.97 5.01 -8.14
N THR A 379 -5.35 5.85 -7.30
CA THR A 379 -5.94 6.31 -6.05
C THR A 379 -6.77 7.57 -6.21
N HIS A 380 -6.59 8.29 -7.32
CA HIS A 380 -7.14 9.62 -7.55
C HIS A 380 -6.68 10.65 -6.49
N ALA A 381 -5.51 10.45 -5.86
CA ALA A 381 -4.98 11.27 -4.77
C ALA A 381 -3.58 11.82 -5.12
N PRO A 382 -3.49 12.90 -5.92
CA PRO A 382 -2.23 13.34 -6.52
C PRO A 382 -1.26 13.98 -5.52
N ILE A 383 -1.74 14.73 -4.52
CA ILE A 383 -0.85 15.36 -3.53
C ILE A 383 -0.30 14.27 -2.60
N MET A 384 -1.15 13.35 -2.14
CA MET A 384 -0.73 12.19 -1.36
C MET A 384 0.34 11.38 -2.12
N SER A 385 0.08 11.03 -3.38
CA SER A 385 0.98 10.18 -4.16
C SER A 385 2.34 10.84 -4.40
N THR A 386 2.35 12.16 -4.60
CA THR A 386 3.59 12.94 -4.75
C THR A 386 4.40 12.92 -3.47
N LEU A 387 3.79 13.27 -2.32
CA LEU A 387 4.48 13.28 -1.04
C LEU A 387 4.93 11.89 -0.62
N MET A 388 4.16 10.85 -0.95
CA MET A 388 4.50 9.47 -0.65
C MET A 388 5.86 9.11 -1.23
N ILE A 389 6.10 9.40 -2.51
CA ILE A 389 7.39 9.09 -3.14
C ILE A 389 8.51 9.95 -2.56
N CYS A 390 8.28 11.26 -2.33
CA CYS A 390 9.29 12.12 -1.72
C CYS A 390 9.67 11.67 -0.30
N GLU A 391 8.70 11.30 0.55
CA GLU A 391 8.97 10.81 1.91
C GLU A 391 9.65 9.45 1.93
N MET A 392 9.24 8.53 1.05
CA MET A 392 9.83 7.18 1.00
C MET A 392 11.26 7.16 0.47
N THR A 393 11.64 8.13 -0.37
CA THR A 393 12.91 8.13 -1.11
C THR A 393 13.86 9.27 -0.73
N GLY A 394 13.36 10.30 -0.04
CA GLY A 394 14.12 11.51 0.28
C GLY A 394 14.23 12.53 -0.87
N GLU A 395 13.74 12.20 -2.07
CA GLU A 395 13.92 13.00 -3.29
C GLU A 395 12.92 14.17 -3.40
N TYR A 396 12.99 15.11 -2.44
CA TYR A 396 12.11 16.29 -2.41
C TYR A 396 12.37 17.30 -3.53
N GLN A 397 13.55 17.26 -4.16
CA GLN A 397 13.85 18.08 -5.33
C GLN A 397 12.90 17.81 -6.51
N LEU A 398 12.34 16.59 -6.60
CA LEU A 398 11.42 16.20 -7.67
C LEU A 398 9.98 16.70 -7.44
N LEU A 399 9.65 17.18 -6.23
CA LEU A 399 8.29 17.48 -5.80
C LEU A 399 7.51 18.38 -6.78
N PRO A 400 8.05 19.49 -7.32
CA PRO A 400 7.30 20.32 -8.26
C PRO A 400 6.91 19.58 -9.54
N GLY A 401 7.82 18.78 -10.10
CA GLY A 401 7.58 18.03 -11.34
C GLY A 401 6.63 16.86 -11.12
N LEU A 402 6.82 16.12 -10.03
CA LEU A 402 5.94 15.02 -9.63
C LEU A 402 4.53 15.51 -9.36
N LEU A 403 4.35 16.65 -8.70
CA LEU A 403 3.02 17.19 -8.42
C LEU A 403 2.24 17.46 -9.71
N ILE A 404 2.86 18.12 -10.69
CA ILE A 404 2.23 18.40 -11.98
C ILE A 404 1.88 17.09 -12.69
N ALA A 405 2.83 16.14 -12.77
CA ALA A 405 2.61 14.87 -13.44
C ALA A 405 1.53 14.01 -12.77
N CYS A 406 1.49 13.98 -11.43
CA CYS A 406 0.47 13.27 -10.65
C CYS A 406 -0.92 13.87 -10.86
N VAL A 407 -1.04 15.20 -10.91
CA VAL A 407 -2.31 15.87 -11.23
C VAL A 407 -2.77 15.51 -12.64
N VAL A 408 -1.88 15.56 -13.63
CA VAL A 408 -2.18 15.16 -15.02
C VAL A 408 -2.65 13.70 -15.07
N ALA A 409 -1.91 12.78 -14.43
CA ALA A 409 -2.22 11.36 -14.39
C ALA A 409 -3.59 11.10 -13.72
N SER A 410 -3.87 11.75 -12.59
CA SER A 410 -5.12 11.63 -11.85
C SER A 410 -6.31 12.19 -12.65
N VAL A 411 -6.18 13.36 -13.27
CA VAL A 411 -7.23 13.95 -14.11
C VAL A 411 -7.53 13.04 -15.30
N LEU A 412 -6.52 12.59 -16.03
CA LEU A 412 -6.69 11.70 -17.18
C LEU A 412 -7.36 10.39 -16.77
N SER A 413 -6.88 9.77 -15.68
CA SER A 413 -7.46 8.53 -15.16
C SER A 413 -8.93 8.70 -14.78
N ARG A 414 -9.30 9.79 -14.08
CA ARG A 414 -10.69 10.10 -13.71
C ARG A 414 -11.61 10.26 -14.91
N THR A 415 -11.12 10.80 -16.02
CA THR A 415 -11.93 10.94 -17.26
C THR A 415 -12.25 9.59 -17.90
N LEU A 416 -11.37 8.60 -17.74
CA LEU A 416 -11.54 7.25 -18.31
C LEU A 416 -12.27 6.30 -17.35
N ARG A 417 -12.04 6.45 -16.04
CA ARG A 417 -12.69 5.67 -14.98
C ARG A 417 -12.95 6.55 -13.76
N HIS A 418 -14.23 6.75 -13.47
CA HIS A 418 -14.67 7.63 -12.39
C HIS A 418 -14.26 7.12 -11.00
N ASP A 419 -14.31 5.81 -10.78
CA ASP A 419 -14.02 5.22 -9.48
C ASP A 419 -12.52 4.98 -9.25
N SER A 420 -12.06 5.27 -8.04
CA SER A 420 -10.72 4.91 -7.59
C SER A 420 -10.66 3.47 -7.07
N ILE A 421 -9.46 2.94 -6.97
CA ILE A 421 -9.21 1.58 -6.47
C ILE A 421 -9.78 1.33 -5.07
N TYR A 422 -9.83 2.37 -4.22
CA TYR A 422 -10.34 2.28 -2.85
C TYR A 422 -11.85 2.57 -2.73
N ARG A 423 -12.46 3.29 -3.67
CA ARG A 423 -13.93 3.49 -3.68
C ARG A 423 -14.67 2.28 -4.21
N GLN A 424 -14.10 1.54 -5.15
CA GLN A 424 -14.74 0.36 -5.72
C GLN A 424 -14.97 -0.75 -4.67
N HIS A 425 -14.01 -0.99 -3.78
CA HIS A 425 -14.13 -1.98 -2.71
C HIS A 425 -15.22 -1.65 -1.67
N ALA A 426 -15.63 -0.38 -1.56
CA ALA A 426 -16.70 0.03 -0.65
C ALA A 426 -18.11 -0.18 -1.24
N ALA A 427 -18.23 -0.46 -2.54
CA ALA A 427 -19.52 -0.66 -3.23
C ALA A 427 -19.83 -2.14 -3.54
N GLU A 428 -18.86 -3.04 -3.41
CA GLU A 428 -18.98 -4.48 -3.72
C GLU A 428 -19.29 -5.36 -2.49
N HIS A 429 -19.58 -4.72 -1.35
CA HIS A 429 -20.07 -5.34 -0.10
C HIS A 429 -21.34 -4.63 0.35
#